data_AF-A0A835WXM9-F1
#
_entry.id   AF-A0A835WXM9-F1
#
_cell.length_a   1.000
_cell.length_b   1.000
_cell.length_c   1.000
_cell.angle_alpha   90.00
_cell.angle_beta   90.00
_cell.angle_gamma   90.00
#
_symmetry.space_group_name_H-M   'P 1'
#
loop_
_entity.id
_entity.type
_entity.pdbx_description
1 polymer ?
#
loop_
_entity_poly.entity_id
_entity_poly.type
_entity_poly.pdbx_seq_one_letter_code
_entity_poly.pdbx_strand_id
1 'polypeptide(L)'
;MASIRYSEVIKSSGKRSLQNLGKRIKKLHQNYDAQIRKAKSKAKLRQIYLKHRKDHQKLLQQHLKEEGTTIKRLGKVLEKG
;
A
#
# COMPACT_ATOMS: atom_id res chain seq x y z
N MET A 1 -28.49 12.36 24.47
CA MET A 1 -27.26 11.55 24.29
C MET A 1 -26.83 11.66 22.84
N ALA A 2 -25.59 12.08 22.57
CA ALA A 2 -25.10 12.20 21.20
C ALA A 2 -24.97 10.80 20.58
N SER A 3 -25.75 10.52 19.54
CA SER A 3 -25.66 9.27 18.79
C SER A 3 -24.32 9.26 18.06
N ILE A 4 -23.38 8.42 18.53
CA ILE A 4 -22.10 8.23 17.86
C ILE A 4 -22.40 7.58 16.50
N ARG A 5 -22.24 8.35 15.42
CA ARG A 5 -22.24 7.79 14.08
C ARG A 5 -20.96 6.99 13.89
N TYR A 6 -21.02 5.69 14.10
CA TYR A 6 -19.88 4.79 13.88
C TYR A 6 -19.29 4.89 12.46
N SER A 7 -20.09 5.32 11.48
CA SER A 7 -19.66 5.65 10.11
C SER A 7 -18.74 6.89 10.02
N GLU A 8 -18.83 7.82 10.96
CA GLU A 8 -17.93 8.99 11.06
C GLU A 8 -16.65 8.65 11.83
N VAL A 9 -16.74 7.74 12.80
CA VAL A 9 -15.59 7.24 13.60
C VAL A 9 -14.73 6.27 12.79
N ILE A 10 -15.35 5.45 11.95
CA ILE A 10 -14.70 4.47 11.07
C ILE A 10 -14.92 4.91 9.63
N LYS A 11 -14.21 5.95 9.19
CA LYS A 11 -14.08 6.22 7.76
C LYS A 11 -13.23 5.11 7.15
N SER A 12 -13.87 4.13 6.50
CA SER A 12 -13.14 3.10 5.75
C SER A 12 -12.42 3.76 4.58
N SER A 13 -11.14 4.10 4.78
CA SER A 13 -10.28 4.60 3.72
C SER A 13 -9.87 3.50 2.73
N GLY A 14 -10.31 2.25 2.94
CA GLY A 14 -9.95 1.08 2.13
C GLY A 14 -10.08 1.30 0.63
N LYS A 15 -11.18 1.91 0.15
CA LYS A 15 -11.34 2.25 -1.28
C LYS A 15 -10.26 3.23 -1.78
N ARG A 16 -9.88 4.24 -0.97
CA ARG A 16 -8.80 5.19 -1.32
C ARG A 16 -7.42 4.56 -1.19
N SER A 17 -7.21 3.77 -0.15
CA SER A 17 -5.99 3.01 0.12
C SER A 17 -5.68 2.05 -1.03
N LEU A 18 -6.68 1.27 -1.49
CA LEU A 18 -6.57 0.38 -2.62
C LEU A 18 -6.32 1.13 -3.95
N GLN A 19 -7.03 2.24 -4.19
CA GLN A 19 -6.78 3.09 -5.37
C GLN A 19 -5.37 3.68 -5.36
N ASN A 20 -4.89 4.12 -4.20
CA ASN A 20 -3.53 4.64 -4.03
C ASN A 20 -2.48 3.54 -4.25
N LEU A 21 -2.74 2.32 -3.75
CA LEU A 21 -1.91 1.15 -4.01
C LEU A 21 -1.80 0.88 -5.51
N GLY A 22 -2.94 0.81 -6.22
CA GLY A 22 -2.97 0.56 -7.66
C GLY A 22 -2.20 1.61 -8.46
N LYS A 23 -2.38 2.90 -8.15
CA LYS A 23 -1.62 4.00 -8.78
C LYS A 23 -0.11 3.86 -8.54
N ARG A 24 0.29 3.51 -7.32
CA ARG A 24 1.70 3.35 -6.95
C ARG A 24 2.33 2.13 -7.62
N ILE A 25 1.64 0.98 -7.66
CA ILE A 25 2.07 -0.23 -8.37
C ILE A 25 2.27 0.08 -9.86
N LYS A 26 1.30 0.73 -10.50
CA LYS A 26 1.40 1.11 -11.92
C LYS A 26 2.65 1.95 -12.19
N LYS A 27 2.92 2.97 -11.36
CA LYS A 27 4.12 3.81 -11.48
C LYS A 27 5.41 3.00 -11.27
N LEU A 28 5.39 2.04 -10.35
CA LEU A 28 6.53 1.17 -10.04
C LEU A 28 6.88 0.29 -11.23
N HIS A 29 5.89 -0.31 -11.90
CA HIS A 29 6.09 -1.08 -13.15
C HIS A 29 6.56 -0.20 -14.31
N GLN A 30 5.96 0.97 -14.52
CA GLN A 30 6.40 1.90 -15.57
C GLN A 30 7.88 2.30 -15.41
N ASN A 31 8.31 2.57 -14.18
CA ASN A 31 9.71 2.90 -13.89
C ASN A 31 10.63 1.67 -14.03
N TYR A 32 10.14 0.48 -13.71
CA TYR A 32 10.89 -0.77 -13.88
C TYR A 32 11.14 -1.06 -15.35
N ASP A 33 10.12 -0.98 -16.19
CA ASP A 33 10.23 -1.20 -17.64
C ASP A 33 11.18 -0.19 -18.28
N ALA A 34 11.07 1.09 -17.89
CA ALA A 34 11.98 2.13 -18.36
C ALA A 34 13.44 1.87 -17.96
N GLN A 35 13.68 1.35 -16.76
CA GLN A 35 15.02 0.99 -16.30
C GLN A 35 15.57 -0.26 -17.00
N ILE A 36 14.72 -1.27 -17.25
CA ILE A 36 15.10 -2.47 -18.02
C ILE A 36 15.54 -2.07 -19.42
N ARG A 37 14.76 -1.24 -20.14
CA ARG A 37 15.10 -0.81 -21.50
C ARG A 37 16.44 -0.07 -21.58
N LYS A 38 16.85 0.59 -20.51
CA LYS A 38 18.12 1.31 -20.42
C LYS A 38 19.28 0.46 -19.89
N ALA A 39 19.02 -0.76 -19.42
CA ALA A 39 20.04 -1.59 -18.81
C ALA A 39 20.91 -2.26 -19.89
N LYS A 40 22.19 -1.90 -19.93
CA LYS A 40 23.17 -2.45 -20.88
C LYS A 40 23.98 -3.65 -20.35
N SER A 41 23.77 -4.04 -19.09
CA SER A 41 24.55 -5.11 -18.47
C SER A 41 23.72 -5.99 -17.52
N LYS A 42 24.13 -7.26 -17.38
CA LYS A 42 23.51 -8.23 -16.46
C LYS A 42 23.57 -7.76 -15.00
N ALA A 43 24.68 -7.14 -14.59
CA ALA A 43 24.81 -6.57 -13.25
C ALA A 43 23.76 -5.48 -12.99
N LYS A 44 23.51 -4.60 -13.98
CA LYS A 44 22.51 -3.55 -13.86
C LYS A 44 21.09 -4.13 -13.82
N LEU A 45 20.79 -5.13 -14.65
CA LEU A 45 19.51 -5.85 -14.61
C LEU A 45 19.26 -6.49 -13.24
N ARG A 46 20.26 -7.15 -12.65
CA ARG A 46 20.16 -7.74 -11.30
C ARG A 46 19.87 -6.69 -10.24
N GLN A 47 20.54 -5.53 -10.32
CA GLN A 47 20.28 -4.42 -9.40
C GLN A 47 18.84 -3.90 -9.53
N ILE A 48 18.36 -3.70 -10.77
CA ILE A 48 17.01 -3.22 -11.05
C ILE A 48 15.97 -4.22 -10.53
N TYR A 49 16.16 -5.52 -10.76
CA TYR A 49 15.30 -6.58 -10.25
C TYR A 49 15.20 -6.58 -8.72
N LEU A 50 16.34 -6.58 -8.02
CA LEU A 50 16.38 -6.60 -6.56
C LEU A 50 15.70 -5.37 -5.96
N LYS A 51 15.95 -4.19 -6.55
CA LYS A 51 15.30 -2.95 -6.15
C LYS A 51 13.79 -3.01 -6.37
N HIS A 52 13.34 -3.44 -7.55
CA HIS A 52 11.92 -3.56 -7.87
C HIS A 52 11.19 -4.48 -6.89
N ARG A 53 11.75 -5.66 -6.61
CA ARG A 53 11.20 -6.60 -5.63
C ARG A 53 11.07 -5.96 -4.24
N LYS A 54 12.11 -5.28 -3.77
CA LYS A 54 12.11 -4.60 -2.46
C LYS A 54 11.06 -3.48 -2.39
N ASP A 55 10.99 -2.66 -3.43
CA ASP A 55 10.03 -1.54 -3.50
C ASP A 55 8.58 -2.06 -3.54
N HIS A 56 8.33 -3.15 -4.28
CA HIS A 56 7.02 -3.79 -4.36
C HIS A 56 6.60 -4.39 -3.02
N GLN A 57 7.50 -5.08 -2.33
CA GLN A 57 7.24 -5.64 -1.00
C GLN A 57 6.96 -4.54 0.04
N LYS A 58 7.74 -3.46 0.03
CA LYS A 58 7.55 -2.31 0.93
C LYS A 58 6.19 -1.65 0.73
N LEU A 59 5.75 -1.53 -0.53
CA LEU A 59 4.47 -0.94 -0.86
C LEU A 59 3.29 -1.79 -0.34
N LEU A 60 3.35 -3.11 -0.49
CA LEU A 60 2.34 -4.02 0.04
C LEU A 60 2.30 -3.99 1.58
N GLN A 61 3.46 -3.99 2.24
CA GLN A 61 3.52 -3.86 3.70
C GLN A 61 2.90 -2.56 4.19
N GLN A 62 3.13 -1.45 3.49
CA GLN A 62 2.53 -0.17 3.85
C GLN A 62 1.00 -0.22 3.73
N HIS A 63 0.49 -0.78 2.63
CA HIS A 63 -0.96 -0.95 2.45
C HIS A 63 -1.57 -1.82 3.55
N LEU A 64 -0.97 -2.98 3.87
CA LEU A 64 -1.45 -3.86 4.94
C LEU A 64 -1.42 -3.18 6.31
N LYS A 65 -0.42 -2.34 6.59
CA LYS A 65 -0.36 -1.56 7.83
C LYS A 65 -1.48 -0.52 7.92
N GLU A 66 -1.83 0.12 6.81
CA GLU A 66 -2.93 1.08 6.72
C GLU A 66 -4.28 0.37 6.94
N GLU A 67 -4.51 -0.79 6.32
CA GLU A 67 -5.71 -1.61 6.56
C GLU A 67 -5.77 -2.15 8.00
N GLY A 68 -4.67 -2.70 8.50
CA GLY A 68 -4.58 -3.23 9.87
C GLY A 68 -4.81 -2.17 10.94
N THR A 69 -4.43 -0.91 10.69
CA THR A 69 -4.74 0.21 11.59
C THR A 69 -6.25 0.46 11.66
N THR A 70 -6.95 0.34 10.53
CA THR A 70 -8.41 0.47 10.46
C THR A 70 -9.10 -0.67 11.23
N ILE A 71 -8.64 -1.91 11.03
CA ILE A 71 -9.13 -3.09 11.76
C ILE A 71 -8.90 -2.95 13.27
N LYS A 72 -7.71 -2.50 13.69
CA LYS A 72 -7.40 -2.30 15.12
C LYS A 72 -8.25 -1.21 15.76
N ARG A 73 -8.58 -0.15 15.02
CA ARG A 73 -9.50 0.91 15.49
C ARG A 73 -10.92 0.36 15.66
N LEU A 74 -11.38 -0.45 14.71
CA LEU A 74 -12.64 -1.18 14.79
C LEU A 74 -12.70 -2.09 16.03
N GLY A 75 -11.67 -2.93 16.24
CA GLY A 75 -11.59 -3.81 17.41
C GLY A 75 -11.72 -3.05 18.73
N LYS A 76 -11.00 -1.93 18.90
CA LYS A 76 -11.10 -1.10 20.11
C LYS A 76 -12.47 -0.48 20.34
N VAL A 77 -13.23 -0.20 19.29
CA VAL A 77 -14.60 0.31 19.41
C VAL A 77 -15.53 -0.82 19.83
N LEU A 78 -15.35 -2.02 19.27
CA LEU A 78 -16.16 -3.20 19.59
C LEU A 78 -15.89 -3.76 20.99
N GLU A 79 -14.65 -3.75 21.47
CA GLU A 79 -14.28 -4.24 22.81
C GLU A 79 -14.62 -3.28 23.95
N LYS A 80 -14.89 -2.00 23.65
CA LYS A 80 -15.31 -0.98 24.63
C LYS A 80 -16.83 -0.81 24.70
N GLY A 81 -17.57 -1.50 23.85
CA GLY A 81 -19.04 -1.50 23.81
C GLY A 81 -19.63 -2.59 24.69
#